data_AF-B4M419-F1
#
_entry.id   AF-B4M419-F1
#
_cell.length_a   1.000
_cell.length_b   1.000
_cell.length_c   1.000
_cell.angle_alpha   90.00
_cell.angle_beta   90.00
_cell.angle_gamma   90.00
#
_symmetry.space_group_name_H-M   'P 1'
#
loop_
_entity.id
_entity.type
_entity.pdbx_description
1 polymer ?
#
loop_
_entity_poly.entity_id
_entity_poly.type
_entity_poly.pdbx_seq_one_letter_code
_entity_poly.pdbx_strand_id
1 'polypeptide(L)'
;MEKLVCASTKIVQMQMPQLASAGMRLLCPGLQNALQVQQVRHRQTKHWKPEFKRLRRQKFIKIELPNLREKPQDISKEEMRSRMKERGVLPPRPWMERPFHISCTGGIFEAYVPPEGDGKKSIISSSGTKQKLEFLEKKSKSLMAVRKIRAYEENFSSDDFGVQAQEIYIAAHTHMAAKEKYKIREFVSERCYPEMMHNVKDKTIHWRFLQSLEPPRVVHARVTEVITKENLFAQVTVRFHTQQMLAIYDRFGRLMHGSEIVTKDVLEYVVFEKHISNEYGKWRLHDKIIPDWLPAKQPAPITYRITDEIVEEAPKELSGGEQTKQLETGSNQLTDINMSGSQTTTSIQPHTDGPKPTPAI
;
A
#
# COMPACT_ATOMS: atom_id res chain seq x y z
N MET A 1 10.31 5.27 74.43
CA MET A 1 10.22 4.25 75.49
C MET A 1 8.76 3.81 75.51
N GLU A 2 8.33 2.58 75.22
CA GLU A 2 8.90 1.27 75.50
C GLU A 2 8.51 0.23 74.41
N LYS A 3 9.50 -0.60 74.06
CA LYS A 3 9.53 -2.04 73.71
C LYS A 3 8.32 -2.75 73.02
N LEU A 4 8.58 -3.15 71.77
CA LEU A 4 8.55 -4.52 71.19
C LEU A 4 7.68 -5.60 71.89
N VAL A 5 6.77 -6.21 71.12
CA VAL A 5 6.60 -7.69 71.08
C VAL A 5 6.25 -8.15 69.65
N CYS A 6 7.02 -9.13 69.20
CA CYS A 6 6.95 -9.89 67.96
C CYS A 6 5.76 -10.87 67.97
N ALA A 7 5.03 -11.00 66.86
CA ALA A 7 4.09 -12.10 66.64
C ALA A 7 4.30 -12.67 65.23
N SER A 8 4.97 -13.82 65.20
CA SER A 8 5.19 -14.69 64.07
C SER A 8 3.89 -15.40 63.68
N THR A 9 3.37 -15.17 62.48
CA THR A 9 2.22 -15.92 61.95
C THR A 9 2.69 -16.85 60.84
N LYS A 10 2.53 -18.15 61.13
CA LYS A 10 2.99 -19.30 60.34
C LYS A 10 2.28 -19.39 58.99
N ILE A 11 3.06 -19.65 57.95
CA ILE A 11 2.61 -20.08 56.62
C ILE A 11 2.05 -21.51 56.77
N VAL A 12 0.74 -21.68 56.59
CA VAL A 12 0.11 -22.99 56.49
C VAL A 12 0.31 -23.52 55.08
N GLN A 13 1.26 -24.44 54.94
CA GLN A 13 1.50 -25.21 53.74
C GLN A 13 0.39 -26.27 53.62
N MET A 14 -0.55 -26.08 52.70
CA MET A 14 -1.56 -27.10 52.40
C MET A 14 -0.89 -28.29 51.72
N GLN A 15 -0.94 -29.42 52.42
CA GLN A 15 -0.45 -30.71 52.00
C GLN A 15 -1.40 -31.31 50.95
N MET A 16 -0.89 -31.57 49.74
CA MET A 16 -1.58 -32.36 48.72
C MET A 16 -1.66 -33.84 49.15
N PRO A 17 -2.81 -34.52 48.99
CA PRO A 17 -2.86 -35.97 49.13
C PRO A 17 -2.25 -36.63 47.89
N GLN A 18 -1.22 -37.46 48.12
CA GLN A 18 -0.62 -38.35 47.14
C GLN A 18 -1.64 -39.42 46.74
N LEU A 19 -2.05 -39.43 45.47
CA LEU A 19 -2.78 -40.55 44.89
C LEU A 19 -1.78 -41.53 44.28
N ALA A 20 -1.90 -42.76 44.76
CA ALA A 20 -1.03 -43.89 44.51
C ALA A 20 -0.88 -44.21 43.02
N SER A 21 0.36 -44.53 42.66
CA SER A 21 0.73 -45.20 41.42
C SER A 21 0.21 -46.63 41.38
N ALA A 22 -0.60 -46.96 40.37
CA ALA A 22 -0.76 -48.32 39.88
C ALA A 22 -0.96 -48.25 38.36
N GLY A 23 -0.30 -49.14 37.64
CA GLY A 23 0.04 -48.99 36.23
C GLY A 23 -1.10 -49.20 35.26
N MET A 24 -0.96 -48.63 34.06
CA MET A 24 -0.86 -49.40 32.82
C MET A 24 -0.46 -48.43 31.70
N ARG A 25 0.74 -48.60 31.14
CA ARG A 25 1.14 -47.97 29.88
C ARG A 25 0.54 -48.76 28.74
N LEU A 26 -0.36 -48.16 27.96
CA LEU A 26 -0.63 -48.58 26.57
C LEU A 26 -0.64 -47.34 25.69
N LEU A 27 0.46 -47.17 24.97
CA LEU A 27 0.61 -46.24 23.86
C LEU A 27 -0.16 -46.81 22.66
N CYS A 28 -1.15 -46.09 22.18
CA CYS A 28 -1.74 -46.33 20.86
C CYS A 28 -1.57 -45.06 20.01
N PRO A 29 -0.66 -45.04 19.02
CA PRO A 29 -0.44 -43.89 18.15
C PRO A 29 -1.46 -43.95 17.00
N GLY A 30 -2.65 -43.38 17.20
CA GLY A 30 -3.68 -43.39 16.15
C GLY A 30 -4.88 -42.48 16.35
N LEU A 31 -5.02 -41.82 17.51
CA LEU A 31 -6.23 -41.06 17.86
C LEU A 31 -6.02 -39.54 18.03
N GLN A 32 -4.86 -39.01 17.64
CA GLN A 32 -4.58 -37.57 17.81
C GLN A 32 -5.24 -36.66 16.75
N ASN A 33 -5.83 -37.22 15.69
CA ASN A 33 -6.48 -36.44 14.62
C ASN A 33 -8.00 -36.32 14.73
N ALA A 34 -8.64 -36.84 15.78
CA ALA A 34 -10.10 -36.76 15.96
C ALA A 34 -10.57 -35.60 16.86
N LEU A 35 -9.64 -34.77 17.35
CA LEU A 35 -9.95 -33.61 18.19
C LEU A 35 -9.59 -32.29 17.49
N GLN A 36 -9.91 -32.16 16.21
CA GLN A 36 -10.51 -30.89 15.79
C GLN A 36 -11.89 -30.84 16.44
N VAL A 37 -11.91 -30.52 17.73
CA VAL A 37 -13.07 -29.94 18.38
C VAL A 37 -13.28 -28.63 17.65
N GLN A 38 -13.99 -28.70 16.53
CA GLN A 38 -14.82 -27.61 16.07
C GLN A 38 -15.54 -27.20 17.34
N GLN A 39 -15.20 -26.02 17.89
CA GLN A 39 -15.87 -25.50 19.07
C GLN A 39 -17.32 -25.27 18.68
N VAL A 40 -18.12 -26.33 18.63
CA VAL A 40 -19.56 -26.30 18.69
C VAL A 40 -19.81 -25.84 20.10
N ARG A 41 -19.75 -24.52 20.28
CA ARG A 41 -20.25 -23.89 21.49
C ARG A 41 -21.72 -24.26 21.51
N HIS A 42 -22.08 -25.32 22.25
CA HIS A 42 -23.45 -25.55 22.68
C HIS A 42 -23.81 -24.36 23.57
N ARG A 43 -24.14 -23.22 22.95
CA ARG A 43 -24.69 -22.06 23.64
C ARG A 43 -26.06 -22.48 24.13
N GLN A 44 -26.11 -23.02 25.35
CA GLN A 44 -27.35 -23.32 26.08
C GLN A 44 -28.12 -22.04 26.49
N THR A 45 -27.69 -20.86 26.05
CA THR A 45 -28.31 -19.56 26.35
C THR A 45 -29.52 -19.23 25.48
N LYS A 46 -29.93 -20.12 24.56
CA LYS A 46 -31.13 -19.92 23.74
C LYS A 46 -32.25 -20.82 24.25
N HIS A 47 -33.35 -20.21 24.68
CA HIS A 47 -34.52 -20.96 25.11
C HIS A 47 -35.08 -21.78 23.93
N TRP A 48 -35.33 -23.08 24.15
CA TRP A 48 -35.67 -24.03 23.09
C TRP A 48 -37.13 -23.93 22.64
N LYS A 49 -38.02 -23.40 23.51
CA LYS A 49 -39.47 -23.32 23.25
C LYS A 49 -39.78 -22.65 21.89
N PRO A 50 -40.81 -23.13 21.16
CA PRO A 50 -41.22 -22.57 19.88
C PRO A 50 -41.59 -21.08 19.91
N GLU A 51 -42.15 -20.60 21.03
CA GLU A 51 -42.53 -19.20 21.27
C GLU A 51 -41.37 -18.23 21.02
N PHE A 52 -40.14 -18.64 21.35
CA PHE A 52 -38.93 -17.82 21.21
C PHE A 52 -38.24 -18.00 19.85
N LYS A 53 -38.83 -18.74 18.90
CA LYS A 53 -38.29 -18.91 17.53
C LYS A 53 -38.15 -17.58 16.80
N ARG A 54 -39.12 -16.67 16.95
CA ARG A 54 -39.09 -15.32 16.36
C ARG A 54 -37.92 -14.49 16.93
N LEU A 55 -37.76 -14.50 18.25
CA LEU A 55 -36.67 -13.80 18.94
C LEU A 55 -35.30 -14.39 18.60
N ARG A 56 -35.20 -15.72 18.46
CA ARG A 56 -33.98 -16.40 17.97
C ARG A 56 -33.59 -15.98 16.55
N ARG A 57 -34.57 -15.73 15.68
CA ARG A 57 -34.35 -15.22 14.32
C ARG A 57 -33.93 -13.74 14.34
N GLN A 58 -34.59 -12.91 15.13
CA GLN A 58 -34.31 -11.47 15.24
C GLN A 58 -32.93 -11.14 15.84
N LYS A 59 -32.30 -12.07 16.55
CA LYS A 59 -30.92 -11.91 17.04
C LYS A 59 -29.90 -11.65 15.94
N PHE A 60 -30.14 -12.17 14.73
CA PHE A 60 -29.23 -12.00 13.60
C PHE A 60 -29.67 -10.76 12.81
N ILE A 61 -29.00 -9.64 13.08
CA ILE A 61 -29.14 -8.43 12.28
C ILE A 61 -28.24 -8.62 11.05
N LYS A 62 -28.84 -8.68 9.86
CA LYS A 62 -28.09 -8.65 8.60
C LYS A 62 -27.63 -7.21 8.40
N ILE A 63 -26.33 -6.97 8.58
CA ILE A 63 -25.71 -5.69 8.30
C ILE A 63 -25.14 -5.79 6.88
N GLU A 64 -25.55 -4.91 5.99
CA GLU A 64 -24.95 -4.81 4.67
C GLU A 64 -23.55 -4.22 4.82
N LEU A 65 -22.56 -5.00 4.42
CA LEU A 65 -21.17 -4.58 4.49
C LEU A 65 -20.87 -3.67 3.29
N PRO A 66 -20.18 -2.54 3.51
CA PRO A 66 -19.68 -1.71 2.41
C PRO A 66 -18.79 -2.50 1.44
N ASN A 67 -19.02 -2.32 0.14
CA ASN A 67 -18.11 -2.81 -0.89
C ASN A 67 -16.76 -2.07 -0.80
N LEU A 68 -15.73 -2.74 -0.29
CA LEU A 68 -14.38 -2.16 -0.11
C LEU A 68 -13.60 -2.00 -1.43
N ARG A 69 -14.11 -2.52 -2.54
CA ARG A 69 -13.44 -2.49 -3.86
C ARG A 69 -13.82 -1.26 -4.68
N GLU A 70 -14.92 -0.61 -4.35
CA GLU A 70 -15.39 0.58 -5.06
C GLU A 70 -14.52 1.78 -4.69
N LYS A 71 -14.01 2.49 -5.70
CA LYS A 71 -13.24 3.70 -5.48
C LYS A 71 -14.20 4.86 -5.20
N PRO A 72 -13.91 5.74 -4.24
CA PRO A 72 -14.79 6.87 -3.91
C PRO A 72 -14.95 7.87 -5.08
N GLN A 73 -14.08 7.82 -6.08
CA GLN A 73 -14.16 8.63 -7.30
C GLN A 73 -15.26 8.20 -8.27
N ASP A 74 -15.65 6.91 -8.25
CA ASP A 74 -16.63 6.35 -9.17
C ASP A 74 -18.08 6.54 -8.67
N ILE A 75 -18.23 6.93 -7.38
CA ILE A 75 -19.52 7.09 -6.73
C ILE A 75 -20.05 8.51 -7.00
N SER A 76 -21.29 8.60 -7.51
CA SER A 76 -21.94 9.89 -7.69
C SER A 76 -22.15 10.60 -6.34
N LYS A 77 -22.15 11.93 -6.33
CA LYS A 77 -22.36 12.71 -5.09
C LYS A 77 -23.70 12.38 -4.42
N GLU A 78 -24.71 12.03 -5.21
CA GLU A 78 -26.05 11.65 -4.73
C GLU A 78 -26.04 10.28 -4.06
N GLU A 79 -25.36 9.31 -4.67
CA GLU A 79 -25.18 7.97 -4.11
C GLU A 79 -24.29 7.99 -2.86
N MET A 80 -23.29 8.86 -2.82
CA MET A 80 -22.53 9.10 -1.59
C MET A 80 -23.42 9.64 -0.47
N ARG A 81 -24.35 10.54 -0.80
CA ARG A 81 -25.31 11.10 0.15
C ARG A 81 -26.34 10.07 0.60
N SER A 82 -26.83 9.19 -0.28
CA SER A 82 -27.72 8.09 0.12
C SER A 82 -27.02 7.12 1.05
N ARG A 83 -25.78 6.72 0.72
CA ARG A 83 -24.94 5.86 1.57
C ARG A 83 -24.65 6.49 2.93
N MET A 84 -24.39 7.80 3.00
CA MET A 84 -24.23 8.52 4.27
C MET A 84 -25.51 8.49 5.11
N LYS A 85 -26.68 8.69 4.47
CA LYS A 85 -27.99 8.60 5.14
C LYS A 85 -28.30 7.19 5.63
N GLU A 86 -28.08 6.17 4.81
CA GLU A 86 -28.26 4.75 5.17
C GLU A 86 -27.38 4.35 6.36
N ARG A 87 -26.12 4.83 6.37
CA ARG A 87 -25.17 4.59 7.47
C ARG A 87 -25.43 5.45 8.70
N GLY A 88 -26.35 6.42 8.62
CA GLY A 88 -26.60 7.38 9.69
C GLY A 88 -25.41 8.30 9.99
N VAL A 89 -24.49 8.48 9.05
CA VAL A 89 -23.30 9.33 9.21
C VAL A 89 -23.60 10.72 8.63
N LEU A 90 -23.46 11.74 9.46
CA LEU A 90 -23.58 13.13 9.02
C LEU A 90 -22.36 13.54 8.19
N PRO A 91 -22.53 14.43 7.19
CA PRO A 91 -21.39 14.99 6.48
C PRO A 91 -20.50 15.76 7.47
N PRO A 92 -19.17 15.78 7.24
CA PRO A 92 -18.26 16.56 8.08
C PRO A 92 -18.65 18.04 8.06
N ARG A 93 -18.48 18.73 9.20
CA ARG A 93 -18.73 20.17 9.30
C ARG A 93 -17.76 20.93 8.38
N PRO A 94 -18.21 21.99 7.69
CA PRO A 94 -17.36 22.71 6.72
C PRO A 94 -16.29 23.59 7.39
N TRP A 95 -16.51 24.06 8.63
CA TRP A 95 -15.49 24.81 9.36
C TRP A 95 -14.56 23.87 10.14
N MET A 96 -13.26 24.14 10.05
CA MET A 96 -12.23 23.43 10.80
C MET A 96 -11.74 24.34 11.93
N GLU A 97 -12.02 23.98 13.18
CA GLU A 97 -11.53 24.72 14.34
C GLU A 97 -10.01 24.59 14.49
N ARG A 98 -9.47 23.40 14.18
CA ARG A 98 -8.04 23.11 14.24
C ARG A 98 -7.54 22.74 12.84
N PRO A 99 -6.65 23.54 12.23
CA PRO A 99 -6.05 23.19 10.95
C PRO A 99 -5.17 21.94 11.09
N PHE A 100 -5.11 21.14 10.02
CA PHE A 100 -4.20 20.01 9.96
C PHE A 100 -2.76 20.52 9.83
N HIS A 101 -1.88 20.05 10.72
CA HIS A 101 -0.45 20.30 10.60
C HIS A 101 0.16 19.30 9.61
N ILE A 102 0.66 19.81 8.49
CA ILE A 102 1.29 19.02 7.45
C ILE A 102 2.80 19.09 7.64
N SER A 103 3.43 17.95 7.92
CA SER A 103 4.89 17.88 8.16
C SER A 103 5.69 17.49 6.92
N CYS A 104 5.03 16.93 5.91
CA CYS A 104 5.63 16.65 4.61
C CYS A 104 4.65 16.91 3.47
N THR A 105 5.19 17.10 2.28
CA THR A 105 4.38 17.34 1.08
C THR A 105 3.80 16.04 0.51
N GLY A 106 2.90 16.14 -0.46
CA GLY A 106 2.25 14.97 -1.05
C GLY A 106 3.12 14.21 -2.08
N GLY A 107 4.16 14.85 -2.59
CA GLY A 107 5.05 14.29 -3.60
C GLY A 107 6.15 15.25 -4.03
N ILE A 108 6.95 14.84 -5.00
CA ILE A 108 8.11 15.60 -5.48
C ILE A 108 7.65 16.82 -6.29
N PHE A 109 8.22 17.99 -5.99
CA PHE A 109 8.11 19.18 -6.82
C PHE A 109 9.11 19.11 -7.96
N GLU A 110 8.61 19.20 -9.20
CA GLU A 110 9.43 19.23 -10.41
C GLU A 110 10.53 18.14 -10.40
N ALA A 111 10.12 16.88 -10.56
CA ALA A 111 11.03 15.74 -10.48
C ALA A 111 12.27 15.92 -11.39
N TYR A 112 13.44 15.64 -10.81
CA TYR A 112 14.67 15.61 -11.58
C TYR A 112 14.58 14.50 -12.62
N VAL A 113 14.89 14.83 -13.89
CA VAL A 113 14.94 13.86 -14.99
C VAL A 113 16.42 13.56 -15.25
N PRO A 114 16.92 12.36 -14.87
CA PRO A 114 18.28 11.97 -15.15
C PRO A 114 18.56 11.88 -16.65
N PRO A 115 19.70 12.42 -17.14
CA PRO A 115 20.05 12.32 -18.55
C PRO A 115 20.26 10.87 -18.96
N GLU A 116 19.82 10.53 -20.18
CA GLU A 116 19.98 9.20 -20.76
C GLU A 116 21.48 8.90 -20.96
N GLY A 117 21.96 7.83 -20.31
CA GLY A 117 23.38 7.47 -20.37
C GLY A 117 24.23 7.98 -19.20
N ASP A 118 23.62 8.41 -18.09
CA ASP A 118 24.36 8.65 -16.83
C ASP A 118 25.04 7.36 -16.28
N GLY A 119 24.72 6.18 -16.84
CA GLY A 119 25.45 4.91 -16.62
C GLY A 119 26.39 4.47 -17.75
N LYS A 120 26.33 5.11 -18.93
CA LYS A 120 27.19 4.83 -20.10
C LYS A 120 27.34 6.13 -20.89
N LYS A 121 28.52 6.77 -20.85
CA LYS A 121 28.83 8.03 -21.55
C LYS A 121 28.27 8.00 -22.99
N SER A 122 27.14 8.67 -23.23
CA SER A 122 26.49 8.68 -24.53
C SER A 122 27.04 9.81 -25.41
N ILE A 123 27.32 9.45 -26.65
CA ILE A 123 27.86 10.27 -27.73
C ILE A 123 26.82 11.34 -28.08
N ILE A 124 27.28 12.58 -28.22
CA ILE A 124 26.48 13.81 -28.37
C ILE A 124 25.45 13.68 -29.51
N SER A 125 24.15 13.63 -29.15
CA SER A 125 23.01 13.66 -30.08
C SER A 125 22.27 15.01 -30.01
N SER A 126 21.57 15.38 -31.09
CA SER A 126 20.75 16.60 -31.22
C SER A 126 19.65 16.71 -30.14
N SER A 127 19.08 15.57 -29.70
CA SER A 127 18.16 15.51 -28.56
C SER A 127 18.83 15.92 -27.25
N GLY A 128 20.12 15.63 -27.08
CA GLY A 128 20.90 15.99 -25.88
C GLY A 128 21.11 17.49 -25.72
N THR A 129 21.10 18.29 -26.80
CA THR A 129 21.24 19.75 -26.70
C THR A 129 20.00 20.41 -26.10
N LYS A 130 18.79 19.93 -26.45
CA LYS A 130 17.53 20.40 -25.85
C LYS A 130 17.48 20.07 -24.34
N GLN A 131 17.85 18.84 -23.99
CA GLN A 131 17.97 18.41 -22.60
C GLN A 131 18.99 19.24 -21.82
N LYS A 132 20.12 19.62 -22.42
CA LYS A 132 21.12 20.51 -21.81
C LYS A 132 20.58 21.92 -21.53
N LEU A 133 19.80 22.51 -22.44
CA LEU A 133 19.19 23.83 -22.21
C LEU A 133 18.18 23.79 -21.06
N GLU A 134 17.29 22.81 -21.04
CA GLU A 134 16.36 22.59 -19.93
C GLU A 134 17.11 22.35 -18.61
N PHE A 135 18.22 21.60 -18.66
CA PHE A 135 19.05 21.37 -17.49
C PHE A 135 19.66 22.65 -16.94
N LEU A 136 20.10 23.57 -17.80
CA LEU A 136 20.62 24.88 -17.37
C LEU A 136 19.55 25.73 -16.68
N GLU A 137 18.33 25.77 -17.22
CA GLU A 137 17.20 26.44 -16.57
C GLU A 137 16.87 25.81 -15.22
N LYS A 138 16.82 24.47 -15.16
CA LYS A 138 16.54 23.76 -13.91
C LYS A 138 17.65 23.97 -12.88
N LYS A 139 18.89 24.13 -13.33
CA LYS A 139 20.07 24.39 -12.49
C LYS A 139 20.06 25.81 -11.92
N SER A 140 19.63 26.81 -12.68
CA SER A 140 19.51 28.18 -12.17
C SER A 140 18.45 28.26 -11.06
N LYS A 141 17.29 27.61 -11.24
CA LYS A 141 16.25 27.47 -10.21
C LYS A 141 16.77 26.73 -8.98
N SER A 142 17.59 25.69 -9.16
CA SER A 142 18.18 24.97 -8.01
C SER A 142 19.17 25.82 -7.23
N LEU A 143 19.93 26.69 -7.90
CA LEU A 143 20.86 27.60 -7.21
C LEU A 143 20.09 28.62 -6.36
N MET A 144 18.98 29.15 -6.88
CA MET A 144 18.09 30.03 -6.12
C MET A 144 17.45 29.30 -4.93
N ALA A 145 17.04 28.04 -5.12
CA ALA A 145 16.50 27.19 -4.06
C ALA A 145 17.53 26.96 -2.94
N VAL A 146 18.78 26.61 -3.29
CA VAL A 146 19.88 26.47 -2.32
C VAL A 146 20.13 27.78 -1.56
N ARG A 147 20.09 28.92 -2.26
CA ARG A 147 20.21 30.23 -1.60
C ARG A 147 19.08 30.49 -0.61
N LYS A 148 17.83 30.10 -0.96
CA LYS A 148 16.67 30.21 -0.06
C LYS A 148 16.84 29.27 1.14
N ILE A 149 17.32 28.03 0.96
CA ILE A 149 17.61 27.11 2.07
C ILE A 149 18.64 27.72 3.03
N ARG A 150 19.75 28.24 2.50
CA ARG A 150 20.81 28.88 3.30
C ARG A 150 20.36 30.12 4.07
N ALA A 151 19.30 30.79 3.62
CA ALA A 151 18.75 31.95 4.33
C ALA A 151 18.00 31.56 5.61
N TYR A 152 17.49 30.33 5.70
CA TYR A 152 16.84 29.80 6.91
C TYR A 152 17.76 28.91 7.73
N GLU A 153 18.69 28.21 7.08
CA GLU A 153 19.64 27.29 7.71
C GLU A 153 21.08 27.68 7.35
N GLU A 154 21.73 28.43 8.24
CA GLU A 154 23.10 28.93 8.03
C GLU A 154 24.14 27.81 7.92
N ASN A 155 23.90 26.69 8.62
CA ASN A 155 24.79 25.51 8.61
C ASN A 155 24.64 24.66 7.34
N PHE A 156 23.74 25.00 6.42
CA PHE A 156 23.49 24.18 5.24
C PHE A 156 24.57 24.37 4.16
N SER A 157 25.44 23.38 4.05
CA SER A 157 26.44 23.25 2.99
C SER A 157 26.02 22.18 1.98
N SER A 158 26.10 22.51 0.69
CA SER A 158 25.70 21.59 -0.38
C SER A 158 26.67 20.42 -0.54
N ASP A 159 27.94 20.63 -0.18
CA ASP A 159 28.98 19.61 -0.30
C ASP A 159 28.90 18.61 0.86
N ASP A 160 28.67 19.10 2.08
CA ASP A 160 28.55 18.27 3.29
C ASP A 160 27.23 17.50 3.35
N PHE A 161 26.18 18.05 2.73
CA PHE A 161 24.86 17.41 2.70
C PHE A 161 24.88 16.03 2.04
N GLY A 162 25.80 15.76 1.11
CA GLY A 162 25.94 14.44 0.51
C GLY A 162 26.22 13.35 1.55
N VAL A 163 27.11 13.64 2.50
CA VAL A 163 27.48 12.71 3.58
C VAL A 163 26.30 12.54 4.55
N GLN A 164 25.68 13.64 4.96
CA GLN A 164 24.50 13.61 5.84
C GLN A 164 23.34 12.81 5.20
N ALA A 165 23.10 12.99 3.91
CA ALA A 165 22.08 12.24 3.17
C ALA A 165 22.37 10.74 3.15
N GLN A 166 23.63 10.36 3.00
CA GLN A 166 24.05 8.96 3.05
C GLN A 166 23.81 8.34 4.43
N GLU A 167 24.12 9.05 5.51
CA GLU A 167 23.86 8.61 6.88
C GLU A 167 22.36 8.39 7.13
N ILE A 168 21.52 9.36 6.73
CA ILE A 168 20.06 9.25 6.84
C ILE A 168 19.55 8.04 6.05
N TYR A 169 20.08 7.83 4.84
CA TYR A 169 19.72 6.69 3.99
C TYR A 169 20.07 5.36 4.65
N ILE A 170 21.28 5.22 5.20
CA ILE A 170 21.73 4.00 5.88
C ILE A 170 20.90 3.74 7.15
N ALA A 171 20.66 4.78 7.96
CA ALA A 171 19.84 4.68 9.16
C ALA A 171 18.40 4.24 8.82
N ALA A 172 17.78 4.86 7.81
CA ALA A 172 16.42 4.51 7.39
C ALA A 172 16.29 3.04 6.98
N HIS A 173 17.21 2.52 6.16
CA HIS A 173 17.17 1.13 5.72
C HIS A 173 17.51 0.14 6.83
N THR A 174 18.39 0.50 7.77
CA THR A 174 18.71 -0.30 8.95
C THR A 174 17.49 -0.43 9.88
N HIS A 175 16.80 0.67 10.16
CA HIS A 175 15.58 0.67 10.98
C HIS A 175 14.40 -0.02 10.28
N MET A 176 14.33 0.07 8.95
CA MET A 176 13.35 -0.68 8.14
C MET A 176 13.59 -2.19 8.27
N ALA A 177 14.84 -2.65 8.16
CA ALA A 177 15.19 -4.06 8.31
C ALA A 177 14.91 -4.58 9.73
N ALA A 178 15.22 -3.78 10.76
CA ALA A 178 14.93 -4.08 12.16
C ALA A 178 13.43 -3.97 12.53
N LYS A 179 12.60 -3.40 11.65
CA LYS A 179 11.16 -3.13 11.86
C LYS A 179 10.88 -2.23 13.08
N GLU A 180 11.78 -1.31 13.40
CA GLU A 180 11.62 -0.36 14.50
C GLU A 180 10.66 0.77 14.10
N LYS A 181 9.37 0.61 14.41
CA LYS A 181 8.28 1.50 13.96
C LYS A 181 8.44 2.98 14.33
N TYR A 182 9.05 3.28 15.48
CA TYR A 182 9.13 4.65 15.99
C TYR A 182 10.35 5.40 15.44
N LYS A 183 11.54 4.80 15.52
CA LYS A 183 12.80 5.42 15.08
C LYS A 183 12.82 5.72 13.59
N ILE A 184 12.26 4.84 12.76
CA ILE A 184 12.22 5.05 11.29
C ILE A 184 11.47 6.35 10.89
N ARG A 185 10.50 6.80 11.69
CA ARG A 185 9.71 8.02 11.41
C ARG A 185 10.53 9.31 11.54
N GLU A 186 11.66 9.25 12.24
CA GLU A 186 12.57 10.38 12.37
C GLU A 186 13.37 10.60 11.08
N PHE A 187 13.64 9.52 10.33
CA PHE A 187 14.44 9.54 9.10
C PHE A 187 13.61 9.55 7.82
N VAL A 188 12.33 9.17 7.89
CA VAL A 188 11.45 8.97 6.73
C VAL A 188 10.21 9.85 6.87
N SER A 189 9.76 10.45 5.76
CA SER A 189 8.55 11.28 5.72
C SER A 189 7.28 10.44 5.84
N GLU A 190 6.17 11.09 6.20
CA GLU A 190 4.85 10.46 6.31
C GLU A 190 4.37 9.90 4.97
N ARG A 191 4.82 10.48 3.86
CA ARG A 191 4.54 10.04 2.48
C ARG A 191 5.32 8.78 2.09
N CYS A 192 6.59 8.70 2.47
CA CYS A 192 7.48 7.61 2.11
C CYS A 192 7.29 6.36 3.00
N TYR A 193 6.98 6.58 4.27
CA TYR A 193 6.78 5.53 5.25
C TYR A 193 5.84 4.39 4.79
N PRO A 194 4.63 4.65 4.26
CA PRO A 194 3.75 3.59 3.79
C PRO A 194 4.34 2.82 2.60
N GLU A 195 5.01 3.49 1.66
CA GLU A 195 5.62 2.83 0.49
C GLU A 195 6.77 1.90 0.90
N MET A 196 7.60 2.33 1.85
CA MET A 196 8.66 1.49 2.40
C MET A 196 8.09 0.31 3.20
N MET A 197 7.04 0.51 4.00
CA MET A 197 6.59 -0.50 4.98
C MET A 197 5.49 -1.46 4.48
N HIS A 198 4.76 -1.14 3.40
CA HIS A 198 3.58 -1.90 2.95
C HIS A 198 3.88 -3.41 2.76
N ASN A 199 5.06 -3.75 2.23
CA ASN A 199 5.44 -5.13 1.92
C ASN A 199 6.43 -5.77 2.91
N VAL A 200 6.79 -5.07 3.99
CA VAL A 200 7.86 -5.49 4.92
C VAL A 200 7.32 -6.34 6.08
N LYS A 201 6.03 -6.21 6.42
CA LYS A 201 5.45 -6.79 7.64
C LYS A 201 5.73 -8.29 7.79
N ASP A 202 5.42 -9.07 6.74
CA ASP A 202 5.50 -10.53 6.76
C ASP A 202 6.82 -11.09 6.17
N LYS A 203 7.81 -10.23 5.93
CA LYS A 203 9.10 -10.60 5.33
C LYS A 203 10.26 -10.25 6.25
N THR A 204 11.36 -10.99 6.18
CA THR A 204 12.62 -10.62 6.86
C THR A 204 13.59 -10.08 5.82
N ILE A 205 14.13 -8.89 6.06
CA ILE A 205 15.00 -8.21 5.10
C ILE A 205 16.39 -8.11 5.71
N HIS A 206 17.37 -8.68 5.03
CA HIS A 206 18.78 -8.44 5.29
C HIS A 206 19.29 -7.48 4.24
N TRP A 207 19.47 -6.23 4.65
CA TRP A 207 20.07 -5.19 3.84
C TRP A 207 21.37 -4.72 4.49
N ARG A 208 22.42 -4.57 3.69
CA ARG A 208 23.69 -4.02 4.15
C ARG A 208 24.24 -3.04 3.13
N PHE A 209 24.68 -1.90 3.64
CA PHE A 209 25.50 -0.95 2.90
C PHE A 209 26.96 -1.39 2.96
N LEU A 210 27.63 -1.50 1.81
CA LEU A 210 29.05 -1.85 1.76
C LEU A 210 29.91 -0.62 1.59
N GLN A 211 29.85 -0.01 0.40
CA GLN A 211 30.67 1.14 0.05
C GLN A 211 29.98 2.03 -0.98
N SER A 212 30.39 3.29 -1.02
CA SER A 212 30.02 4.22 -2.09
C SER A 212 31.07 4.10 -3.20
N LEU A 213 30.65 3.78 -4.42
CA LEU A 213 31.55 3.73 -5.57
C LEU A 213 31.91 5.14 -6.04
N GLU A 214 30.90 6.00 -6.10
CA GLU A 214 31.06 7.43 -6.28
C GLU A 214 30.53 8.17 -5.06
N PRO A 215 31.13 9.31 -4.69
CA PRO A 215 30.60 10.12 -3.60
C PRO A 215 29.18 10.61 -3.93
N PRO A 216 28.29 10.70 -2.93
CA PRO A 216 26.93 11.20 -3.14
C PRO A 216 26.96 12.65 -3.62
N ARG A 217 26.21 12.95 -4.68
CA ARG A 217 26.17 14.30 -5.28
C ARG A 217 24.77 14.88 -5.24
N VAL A 218 24.66 16.12 -4.77
CA VAL A 218 23.42 16.89 -4.87
C VAL A 218 23.23 17.30 -6.33
N VAL A 219 22.12 16.86 -6.93
CA VAL A 219 21.86 17.12 -8.35
C VAL A 219 20.88 18.27 -8.53
N HIS A 220 19.83 18.28 -7.72
CA HIS A 220 18.74 19.21 -7.88
C HIS A 220 18.12 19.56 -6.54
N ALA A 221 17.76 20.83 -6.37
CA ALA A 221 17.10 21.35 -5.19
C ALA A 221 15.90 22.21 -5.59
N ARG A 222 14.83 22.15 -4.80
CA ARG A 222 13.61 22.94 -4.97
C ARG A 222 13.10 23.38 -3.61
N VAL A 223 12.53 24.58 -3.57
CA VAL A 223 11.83 25.11 -2.41
C VAL A 223 10.47 25.60 -2.89
N THR A 224 9.42 25.18 -2.21
CA THR A 224 8.04 25.55 -2.55
C THR A 224 7.26 25.92 -1.31
N GLU A 225 6.20 26.70 -1.51
CA GLU A 225 5.31 27.17 -0.46
C GLU A 225 4.02 26.34 -0.52
N VAL A 226 3.58 25.80 0.61
CA VAL A 226 2.43 24.88 0.67
C VAL A 226 1.34 25.49 1.56
N ILE A 227 0.14 25.69 0.99
CA ILE A 227 -1.03 26.33 1.61
C ILE A 227 -0.82 27.82 1.90
N THR A 228 0.16 28.16 2.72
CA THR A 228 0.53 29.55 3.08
C THR A 228 1.96 29.85 2.62
N LYS A 229 2.26 31.13 2.39
CA LYS A 229 3.60 31.57 1.97
C LYS A 229 4.68 31.34 3.04
N GLU A 230 4.25 31.23 4.28
CA GLU A 230 5.13 30.99 5.43
C GLU A 230 5.56 29.52 5.53
N ASN A 231 4.79 28.58 5.00
CA ASN A 231 5.09 27.14 5.06
C ASN A 231 5.93 26.71 3.87
N LEU A 232 7.25 26.69 4.05
CA LEU A 232 8.23 26.40 3.02
C LEU A 232 8.82 25.02 3.19
N PHE A 233 8.73 24.21 2.15
CA PHE A 233 9.32 22.89 2.08
C PHE A 233 10.48 22.90 1.10
N ALA A 234 11.64 22.44 1.55
CA ALA A 234 12.78 22.15 0.68
C ALA A 234 12.77 20.69 0.31
N GLN A 235 13.01 20.43 -0.98
CA GLN A 235 13.33 19.12 -1.49
C GLN A 235 14.72 19.16 -2.14
N VAL A 236 15.56 18.20 -1.78
CA VAL A 236 16.92 18.04 -2.31
C VAL A 236 17.06 16.62 -2.83
N THR A 237 17.44 16.50 -4.09
CA THR A 237 17.69 15.21 -4.74
C THR A 237 19.18 14.92 -4.75
N VAL A 238 19.53 13.72 -4.30
CA VAL A 238 20.91 13.25 -4.20
C VAL A 238 21.04 12.00 -5.07
N ARG A 239 22.07 11.99 -5.93
CA ARG A 239 22.48 10.84 -6.71
C ARG A 239 23.39 9.96 -5.86
N PHE A 240 22.96 8.73 -5.66
CA PHE A 240 23.74 7.68 -5.01
C PHE A 240 24.23 6.68 -6.07
N HIS A 241 25.51 6.35 -6.03
CA HIS A 241 26.07 5.21 -6.76
C HIS A 241 26.85 4.34 -5.77
N THR A 242 26.18 3.28 -5.31
CA THR A 242 26.58 2.54 -4.10
C THR A 242 26.56 1.04 -4.35
N GLN A 243 27.39 0.32 -3.61
CA GLN A 243 27.36 -1.13 -3.55
C GLN A 243 26.54 -1.60 -2.36
N GLN A 244 25.53 -2.41 -2.63
CA GLN A 244 24.56 -2.86 -1.65
C GLN A 244 24.38 -4.38 -1.71
N MET A 245 23.99 -4.97 -0.58
CA MET A 245 23.53 -6.35 -0.48
C MET A 245 22.08 -6.35 -0.03
N LEU A 246 21.28 -7.21 -0.65
CA LEU A 246 19.86 -7.37 -0.33
C LEU A 246 19.47 -8.83 -0.44
N ALA A 247 18.95 -9.38 0.66
CA ALA A 247 18.28 -10.66 0.71
C ALA A 247 16.93 -10.51 1.42
N ILE A 248 15.87 -10.95 0.74
CA ILE A 248 14.51 -10.91 1.27
C ILE A 248 14.06 -12.34 1.51
N TYR A 249 13.64 -12.62 2.73
CA TYR A 249 13.10 -13.90 3.14
C TYR A 249 11.60 -13.79 3.38
N ASP A 250 10.89 -14.86 3.03
CA ASP A 250 9.47 -15.00 3.33
C ASP A 250 9.24 -15.21 4.85
N ARG A 251 7.97 -15.21 5.29
CA ARG A 251 7.57 -15.55 6.66
C ARG A 251 8.12 -16.89 7.14
N PHE A 252 8.31 -17.84 6.22
CA PHE A 252 8.86 -19.16 6.51
C PHE A 252 10.39 -19.23 6.43
N GLY A 253 11.09 -18.10 6.25
CA GLY A 253 12.55 -18.06 6.16
C GLY A 253 13.12 -18.55 4.82
N ARG A 254 12.29 -18.72 3.79
CA ARG A 254 12.74 -19.07 2.43
C ARG A 254 13.20 -17.83 1.69
N LEU A 255 14.29 -17.92 0.94
CA LEU A 255 14.77 -16.82 0.11
C LEU A 255 13.77 -16.52 -1.01
N MET A 256 13.23 -15.31 -1.01
CA MET A 256 12.27 -14.82 -2.02
C MET A 256 12.99 -14.06 -3.12
N HIS A 257 13.94 -13.21 -2.76
CA HIS A 257 14.63 -12.35 -3.71
C HIS A 257 16.02 -11.96 -3.20
N GLY A 258 16.96 -11.79 -4.14
CA GLY A 258 18.31 -11.34 -3.85
C GLY A 258 19.23 -12.45 -3.33
N SER A 259 20.34 -12.05 -2.76
CA SER A 259 21.36 -12.94 -2.18
C SER A 259 22.13 -12.15 -1.13
N GLU A 260 22.52 -12.80 -0.04
CA GLU A 260 23.30 -12.17 1.03
C GLU A 260 24.78 -12.02 0.65
N ILE A 261 25.26 -12.82 -0.30
CA ILE A 261 26.68 -12.89 -0.67
C ILE A 261 26.97 -11.98 -1.87
N VAL A 262 26.03 -11.90 -2.82
CA VAL A 262 26.24 -11.17 -4.08
C VAL A 262 25.96 -9.69 -3.87
N THR A 263 27.00 -8.89 -4.00
CA THR A 263 26.94 -7.43 -3.99
C THR A 263 26.44 -6.92 -5.33
N LYS A 264 25.64 -5.85 -5.31
CA LYS A 264 25.15 -5.21 -6.54
C LYS A 264 25.43 -3.73 -6.50
N ASP A 265 25.80 -3.21 -7.66
CA ASP A 265 25.92 -1.78 -7.89
C ASP A 265 24.51 -1.21 -8.12
N VAL A 266 24.16 -0.19 -7.35
CA VAL A 266 22.85 0.45 -7.40
C VAL A 266 23.05 1.94 -7.65
N LEU A 267 22.40 2.46 -8.70
CA LEU A 267 22.32 3.87 -9.02
C LEU A 267 20.90 4.35 -8.71
N GLU A 268 20.77 5.28 -7.77
CA GLU A 268 19.48 5.81 -7.31
C GLU A 268 19.51 7.32 -7.18
N TYR A 269 18.38 7.98 -7.45
CA TYR A 269 18.18 9.39 -7.14
C TYR A 269 17.16 9.49 -6.01
N VAL A 270 17.64 9.79 -4.81
CA VAL A 270 16.81 9.84 -3.61
C VAL A 270 16.48 11.29 -3.30
N VAL A 271 15.22 11.54 -3.00
CA VAL A 271 14.70 12.86 -2.64
C VAL A 271 14.58 12.95 -1.13
N PHE A 272 15.22 13.95 -0.56
CA PHE A 272 15.09 14.34 0.83
C PHE A 272 14.22 15.57 0.92
N GLU A 273 13.40 15.64 1.96
CA GLU A 273 12.56 16.79 2.25
C GLU A 273 12.77 17.28 3.67
N LYS A 274 12.74 18.60 3.83
CA LYS A 274 12.71 19.28 5.12
C LYS A 274 11.66 20.38 5.09
N HIS A 275 10.86 20.46 6.15
CA HIS A 275 10.03 21.63 6.42
C HIS A 275 10.96 22.71 7.00
N ILE A 276 11.33 23.69 6.18
CA ILE A 276 12.37 24.69 6.52
C ILE A 276 11.84 25.72 7.51
N SER A 277 10.56 26.08 7.38
CA SER A 277 9.93 27.08 8.25
C SER A 277 9.80 26.63 9.71
N ASN A 278 9.91 25.32 9.95
CA ASN A 278 9.91 24.76 11.30
C ASN A 278 11.35 24.67 11.83
N GLU A 279 11.60 25.27 12.98
CA GLU A 279 12.89 25.23 13.70
C GLU A 279 13.35 23.79 13.99
N TYR A 280 12.41 22.89 14.30
CA TYR A 280 12.71 21.47 14.59
C TYR A 280 12.71 20.59 13.34
N GLY A 281 12.65 21.19 12.14
CA GLY A 281 12.67 20.47 10.87
C GLY A 281 13.96 19.68 10.71
N LYS A 282 13.84 18.36 10.50
CA LYS A 282 14.95 17.49 10.12
C LYS A 282 14.85 17.10 8.66
N TRP A 283 15.98 16.84 8.03
CA TRP A 283 16.03 16.23 6.70
C TRP A 283 15.55 14.79 6.78
N ARG A 284 14.54 14.44 5.98
CA ARG A 284 13.93 13.11 5.96
C ARG A 284 13.83 12.59 4.53
N LEU A 285 13.93 11.28 4.36
CA LEU A 285 13.72 10.61 3.09
C LEU A 285 12.26 10.77 2.66
N HIS A 286 12.03 11.31 1.47
CA HIS A 286 10.70 11.63 0.97
C HIS A 286 10.24 10.72 -0.16
N ASP A 287 11.09 10.51 -1.17
CA ASP A 287 10.72 9.71 -2.34
C ASP A 287 11.99 9.26 -3.09
N LYS A 288 11.83 8.37 -4.07
CA LYS A 288 12.90 7.85 -4.92
C LYS A 288 12.50 8.01 -6.39
N ILE A 289 13.32 8.71 -7.15
CA ILE A 289 13.14 8.87 -8.60
C ILE A 289 13.75 7.64 -9.29
N ILE A 290 12.93 6.93 -10.05
CA ILE A 290 13.34 5.80 -10.90
C ILE A 290 13.32 6.28 -12.35
N PRO A 291 14.48 6.40 -13.02
CA PRO A 291 14.49 6.79 -14.43
C PRO A 291 14.00 5.64 -15.32
N ASP A 292 13.31 6.00 -16.41
CA ASP A 292 12.71 5.03 -17.34
C ASP A 292 13.75 4.18 -18.07
N TRP A 293 14.96 4.72 -18.28
CA TRP A 293 16.06 4.04 -18.95
C TRP A 293 16.84 3.07 -18.04
N LEU A 294 16.52 2.99 -16.75
CA LEU A 294 17.17 2.05 -15.84
C LEU A 294 16.86 0.61 -16.27
N PRO A 295 17.85 -0.31 -16.29
CA PRO A 295 17.55 -1.71 -16.58
C PRO A 295 16.55 -2.27 -15.57
N ALA A 296 15.68 -3.16 -16.04
CA ALA A 296 14.72 -3.84 -15.19
C ALA A 296 15.43 -4.53 -14.01
N LYS A 297 14.76 -4.52 -12.85
CA LYS A 297 15.25 -5.22 -11.66
C LYS A 297 15.34 -6.72 -11.94
N GLN A 298 16.26 -7.39 -11.26
CA GLN A 298 16.39 -8.83 -11.40
C GLN A 298 15.06 -9.53 -11.09
N PRO A 299 14.65 -10.52 -11.90
CA PRO A 299 13.43 -11.26 -11.63
C PRO A 299 13.56 -12.05 -10.32
N ALA A 300 12.44 -12.28 -9.66
CA ALA A 300 12.39 -13.24 -8.56
C ALA A 300 12.46 -14.67 -9.13
N PRO A 301 13.04 -15.63 -8.39
CA PRO A 301 13.06 -17.04 -8.80
C PRO A 301 11.66 -17.68 -8.86
N ILE A 302 10.64 -17.02 -8.30
CA ILE A 302 9.25 -17.50 -8.32
C ILE A 302 8.58 -17.24 -9.67
N THR A 303 7.88 -18.25 -10.21
CA THR A 303 7.05 -18.12 -11.41
C THR A 303 5.61 -17.81 -11.02
N TYR A 304 4.95 -16.89 -11.72
CA TYR A 304 3.53 -16.57 -11.54
C TYR A 304 2.73 -16.95 -12.79
N ARG A 305 1.50 -17.42 -12.59
CA ARG A 305 0.52 -17.60 -13.67
C ARG A 305 -0.41 -16.39 -13.66
N ILE A 306 -0.49 -15.68 -14.77
CA ILE A 306 -1.52 -14.67 -15.00
C ILE A 306 -2.76 -15.42 -15.48
N THR A 307 -3.91 -15.21 -14.84
CA THR A 307 -5.19 -15.77 -15.29
C THR A 307 -5.95 -14.62 -15.93
N ASP A 308 -6.05 -14.61 -17.25
CA ASP A 308 -6.68 -13.51 -18.02
C ASP A 308 -8.21 -13.62 -18.06
N GLU A 309 -8.79 -14.64 -17.43
CA GLU A 309 -10.24 -14.89 -17.46
C GLU A 309 -10.87 -14.51 -16.13
N ILE A 310 -11.50 -13.33 -16.11
CA ILE A 310 -12.63 -13.07 -15.22
C ILE A 310 -13.76 -13.96 -15.74
N VAL A 311 -13.80 -15.20 -15.27
CA VAL A 311 -15.02 -16.00 -15.37
C VAL A 311 -16.03 -15.27 -14.49
N GLU A 312 -16.94 -14.54 -15.13
CA GLU A 312 -18.19 -14.13 -14.47
C GLU A 312 -18.84 -15.42 -13.97
N GLU A 313 -18.66 -15.72 -12.67
CA GLU A 313 -19.45 -16.73 -12.01
C GLU A 313 -20.90 -16.24 -12.02
N ALA A 314 -21.61 -16.55 -13.11
CA ALA A 314 -23.06 -16.53 -13.11
C ALA A 314 -23.52 -17.32 -11.87
N PRO A 315 -24.34 -16.74 -10.98
CA PRO A 315 -24.79 -17.46 -9.80
C PRO A 315 -25.49 -18.73 -10.26
N LYS A 316 -24.92 -19.89 -9.90
CA LYS A 316 -25.57 -21.19 -10.10
C LYS A 316 -26.88 -21.15 -9.32
N GLU A 317 -27.99 -20.95 -10.02
CA GLU A 317 -29.32 -21.19 -9.47
C GLU A 317 -29.38 -22.65 -9.03
N LEU A 318 -29.57 -22.86 -7.74
CA LEU A 318 -29.91 -24.15 -7.18
C LEU A 318 -31.33 -24.50 -7.64
N SER A 319 -31.43 -25.33 -8.67
CA SER A 319 -32.69 -25.94 -9.09
C SER A 319 -33.16 -26.97 -8.06
N GLY A 320 -33.88 -26.50 -7.04
CA GLY A 320 -34.70 -27.33 -6.17
C GLY A 320 -36.10 -27.44 -6.77
N GLY A 321 -36.43 -28.60 -7.32
CA GLY A 321 -37.77 -28.88 -7.84
C GLY A 321 -38.80 -29.06 -6.72
N GLU A 322 -40.02 -28.59 -6.98
CA GLU A 322 -41.23 -29.21 -6.44
C GLU A 322 -42.40 -28.96 -7.41
N GLN A 323 -43.06 -30.06 -7.79
CA GLN A 323 -44.19 -30.11 -8.70
C GLN A 323 -45.47 -29.74 -7.94
N THR A 324 -46.32 -28.91 -8.53
CA THR A 324 -47.78 -28.98 -8.32
C THR A 324 -48.49 -28.73 -9.65
N LYS A 325 -49.24 -29.74 -10.09
CA LYS A 325 -50.15 -29.74 -11.25
C LYS A 325 -51.47 -29.02 -10.95
N GLN A 326 -52.17 -28.72 -12.05
CA GLN A 326 -53.60 -28.41 -12.26
C GLN A 326 -53.90 -26.90 -12.33
N LEU A 327 -54.62 -26.35 -13.31
CA LEU A 327 -55.67 -26.90 -14.18
C LEU A 327 -55.79 -26.12 -15.52
N GLU A 328 -56.40 -26.79 -16.50
CA GLU A 328 -56.59 -26.46 -17.91
C GLU A 328 -57.56 -25.29 -18.18
N THR A 329 -57.40 -24.59 -19.31
CA THR A 329 -58.50 -24.32 -20.26
C THR A 329 -57.94 -24.05 -21.66
N GLY A 330 -58.43 -24.78 -22.67
CA GLY A 330 -57.94 -24.77 -24.04
C GLY A 330 -58.70 -23.86 -25.03
N SER A 331 -58.49 -24.19 -26.31
CA SER A 331 -59.01 -23.58 -27.57
C SER A 331 -58.14 -22.42 -28.11
N ASN A 332 -57.71 -22.33 -29.37
CA ASN A 332 -58.03 -23.05 -30.61
C ASN A 332 -56.84 -23.06 -31.58
N GLN A 333 -56.76 -24.12 -32.38
CA GLN A 333 -55.94 -24.25 -33.59
C GLN A 333 -56.61 -23.55 -34.79
N LEU A 334 -55.82 -23.13 -35.79
CA LEU A 334 -56.09 -23.02 -37.24
C LEU A 334 -54.76 -22.58 -37.92
N THR A 335 -53.92 -23.50 -38.40
CA THR A 335 -53.80 -24.05 -39.78
C THR A 335 -53.50 -23.05 -40.91
N ASP A 336 -52.26 -23.14 -41.41
CA ASP A 336 -51.72 -23.11 -42.80
C ASP A 336 -52.45 -22.34 -43.93
N ILE A 337 -51.66 -21.64 -44.78
CA ILE A 337 -51.42 -21.92 -46.22
C ILE A 337 -50.65 -20.76 -46.93
N ASN A 338 -49.51 -21.10 -47.52
CA ASN A 338 -48.80 -20.64 -48.74
C ASN A 338 -49.27 -19.39 -49.55
N MET A 339 -48.32 -18.53 -49.99
CA MET A 339 -47.73 -18.50 -51.36
C MET A 339 -46.96 -17.20 -51.73
N SER A 340 -45.77 -17.41 -52.35
CA SER A 340 -45.09 -16.68 -53.44
C SER A 340 -44.63 -15.21 -53.35
N GLY A 341 -43.41 -14.97 -53.87
CA GLY A 341 -43.03 -13.74 -54.60
C GLY A 341 -41.70 -13.10 -54.17
N SER A 342 -40.55 -13.63 -54.60
CA SER A 342 -39.63 -13.01 -55.59
C SER A 342 -38.84 -11.76 -55.15
N GLN A 343 -37.50 -11.91 -55.12
CA GLN A 343 -36.41 -10.98 -55.51
C GLN A 343 -36.38 -9.59 -54.80
N THR A 344 -35.30 -9.14 -54.16
CA THR A 344 -34.00 -8.81 -54.75
C THR A 344 -32.93 -8.53 -53.67
N THR A 345 -31.68 -8.82 -54.05
CA THR A 345 -30.37 -8.31 -53.59
C THR A 345 -30.41 -6.86 -53.02
N THR A 346 -29.73 -6.50 -51.93
CA THR A 346 -28.31 -6.13 -51.95
C THR A 346 -27.76 -5.88 -50.53
N SER A 347 -26.49 -6.24 -50.37
CA SER A 347 -25.60 -6.03 -49.22
C SER A 347 -25.12 -4.57 -49.09
N ILE A 348 -25.08 -4.02 -47.87
CA ILE A 348 -24.25 -2.85 -47.53
C ILE A 348 -23.63 -3.05 -46.14
N GLN A 349 -22.30 -3.21 -46.10
CA GLN A 349 -21.45 -2.84 -44.96
C GLN A 349 -20.76 -1.47 -45.26
N PRO A 350 -19.82 -0.98 -44.45
CA PRO A 350 -20.01 -0.02 -43.38
C PRO A 350 -19.40 1.37 -43.73
N HIS A 351 -19.91 2.43 -43.13
CA HIS A 351 -19.38 3.79 -43.31
C HIS A 351 -18.16 4.05 -42.41
N THR A 352 -17.04 4.40 -43.03
CA THR A 352 -15.81 4.95 -42.45
C THR A 352 -15.78 6.48 -42.52
N ASP A 353 -14.97 7.06 -41.65
CA ASP A 353 -14.77 8.46 -41.27
C ASP A 353 -14.48 9.50 -42.38
N GLY A 354 -14.82 10.76 -42.08
CA GLY A 354 -14.35 11.98 -42.76
C GLY A 354 -14.82 13.28 -42.09
N PRO A 355 -14.09 14.41 -42.17
CA PRO A 355 -13.77 15.26 -41.02
C PRO A 355 -14.57 16.58 -40.85
N LYS A 356 -14.44 17.15 -39.64
CA LYS A 356 -14.96 18.46 -39.17
C LYS A 356 -14.59 19.66 -40.07
N PRO A 357 -15.46 20.68 -40.13
CA PRO A 357 -15.07 22.06 -40.42
C PRO A 357 -15.34 23.02 -39.24
N THR A 358 -14.42 23.96 -39.05
CA THR A 358 -14.54 25.29 -38.42
C THR A 358 -13.49 26.15 -39.15
N PRO A 359 -13.58 27.50 -39.28
CA PRO A 359 -14.33 28.46 -38.46
C PRO A 359 -14.99 29.65 -39.22
N ALA A 360 -15.83 30.41 -38.51
CA ALA A 360 -16.28 31.82 -38.74
C ALA A 360 -17.37 32.08 -37.69
N ILE A 361 -17.39 33.11 -36.82
CA ILE A 361 -16.76 34.43 -36.66
C ILE A 361 -16.52 34.65 -35.16
#